data_AF-A0A643F3A3-F1
#
_entry.id   AF-A0A643F3A3-F1
#
_cell.length_a   1.000
_cell.length_b   1.000
_cell.length_c   1.000
_cell.angle_alpha   90.00
_cell.angle_beta   90.00
_cell.angle_gamma   90.00
#
_symmetry.space_group_name_H-M   'P 1'
#
loop_
_entity.id
_entity.type
_entity.pdbx_description
1 polymer ?
#
loop_
_entity_poly.entity_id
_entity_poly.type
_entity_poly.pdbx_seq_one_letter_code
_entity_poly.pdbx_strand_id
1 'polypeptide(L)'
;MNIVHEVSADPALKQEPRTISKSGFSKLINVSPGRVSQMITAGMPVDRDGKLDVARCKLWISENINPTRAASQAQGATLFGEEKQAISLTAERARLAKAQADAVELKNATMRRELVPASEVERLWSGEWMQLRSSVLAVPSRLRQLLPHLTVEDIEAIDGELRRMLTEFGNDQ
;
A
#
# COMPACT_ATOMS: atom_id res chain seq x y z
N MET A 1 71.36 33.87 31.94
CA MET A 1 70.40 33.76 33.06
C MET A 1 69.33 34.82 32.83
N ASN A 2 68.06 34.44 32.94
CA ASN A 2 66.80 35.17 32.68
C ASN A 2 66.32 35.31 31.23
N ILE A 3 65.46 34.36 30.87
CA ILE A 3 64.42 34.47 29.84
C ILE A 3 63.18 35.07 30.54
N VAL A 4 62.59 36.13 29.99
CA VAL A 4 61.13 36.30 30.03
C VAL A 4 60.66 36.94 28.74
N HIS A 5 59.68 36.27 28.14
CA HIS A 5 59.08 36.53 26.84
C HIS A 5 58.50 37.94 26.68
N GLU A 6 58.88 38.57 25.59
CA GLU A 6 58.13 39.60 24.90
C GLU A 6 57.04 38.91 24.06
N VAL A 7 55.75 39.13 24.38
CA VAL A 7 54.66 38.83 23.45
C VAL A 7 53.66 39.98 23.51
N SER A 8 53.89 40.91 22.59
CA SER A 8 52.90 41.56 21.72
C SER A 8 51.49 41.70 22.29
N ALA A 9 51.15 42.91 22.69
CA ALA A 9 49.76 43.36 22.85
C ALA A 9 49.02 43.21 21.51
N ASP A 10 48.14 42.22 21.41
CA ASP A 10 47.32 41.98 20.23
C ASP A 10 46.07 42.90 20.25
N PRO A 11 45.94 43.86 19.31
CA PRO A 11 44.92 44.91 19.35
C PRO A 11 43.53 44.45 18.86
N ALA A 12 43.23 43.16 18.83
CA ALA A 12 42.03 42.60 18.22
C ALA A 12 40.79 42.44 19.15
N LEU A 13 40.80 42.96 20.37
CA LEU A 13 39.65 42.91 21.30
C LEU A 13 38.59 44.02 21.09
N LYS A 14 38.43 44.52 19.86
CA LYS A 14 37.39 45.48 19.49
C LYS A 14 36.59 45.00 18.28
N GLN A 15 35.66 44.08 18.50
CA GLN A 15 34.51 43.91 17.61
C GLN A 15 33.25 43.75 18.47
N GLU A 16 32.29 44.65 18.24
CA GLU A 16 31.07 44.81 19.04
C GLU A 16 30.25 43.51 19.13
N PRO A 17 29.60 43.23 20.28
CA PRO A 17 28.73 42.07 20.41
C PRO A 17 27.53 42.21 19.47
N ARG A 18 27.54 41.45 18.37
CA ARG A 18 26.38 41.36 17.47
C ARG A 18 25.33 40.47 18.10
N THR A 19 24.47 41.07 18.90
CA THR A 19 23.37 40.39 19.56
C THR A 19 22.20 40.18 18.58
N ILE A 20 21.81 38.93 18.34
CA ILE A 20 20.77 38.56 17.36
C ILE A 20 19.65 37.72 17.98
N SER A 21 18.49 37.68 17.33
CA SER A 21 17.38 36.82 17.75
C SER A 21 17.68 35.34 17.51
N LYS A 22 16.95 34.45 18.20
CA LYS A 22 17.09 32.98 18.02
C LYS A 22 16.93 32.54 16.57
N SER A 23 16.00 33.15 15.83
CA SER A 23 15.79 32.88 14.39
C SER A 23 16.93 33.43 13.52
N GLY A 24 17.49 34.59 13.87
CA GLY A 24 18.69 35.10 13.21
C GLY A 24 19.90 34.20 13.43
N PHE A 25 20.07 33.69 14.65
CA PHE A 25 21.17 32.80 15.00
C PHE A 25 21.07 31.45 14.32
N SER A 26 19.86 30.85 14.25
CA SER A 26 19.66 29.55 13.59
C SER A 26 20.04 29.60 12.10
N LYS A 27 19.72 30.70 11.41
CA LYS A 27 20.14 30.93 10.01
C LYS A 27 21.64 31.09 9.89
N LEU A 28 22.27 31.81 10.83
CA LEU A 28 23.71 32.06 10.82
C LEU A 28 24.56 30.79 10.97
N ILE A 29 24.11 29.84 11.78
CA ILE A 29 24.82 28.56 12.01
C ILE A 29 24.23 27.39 11.20
N ASN A 30 23.29 27.68 10.30
CA ASN A 30 22.61 26.71 9.44
C ASN A 30 21.98 25.51 10.18
N VAL A 31 21.24 25.78 11.26
CA VAL A 31 20.48 24.75 12.01
C VAL A 31 19.02 25.14 12.15
N SER A 32 18.17 24.18 12.50
CA SER A 32 16.75 24.46 12.77
C SER A 32 16.56 25.33 14.02
N PRO A 33 15.52 26.19 14.08
CA PRO A 33 15.21 26.97 15.28
C PRO A 33 15.00 26.11 16.54
N GLY A 34 14.43 24.90 16.37
CA GLY A 34 14.27 23.94 17.47
C GLY A 34 15.60 23.45 18.03
N ARG A 35 16.63 23.28 17.19
CA ARG A 35 17.97 22.91 17.64
C ARG A 35 18.63 23.99 18.48
N VAL A 36 18.43 25.27 18.12
CA VAL A 36 18.89 26.41 18.92
C VAL A 36 18.22 26.43 20.29
N SER A 37 16.90 26.20 20.37
CA SER A 37 16.20 26.10 21.66
C SER A 37 16.74 24.97 22.54
N GLN A 38 17.06 23.81 21.96
CA GLN A 38 17.69 22.71 22.71
C GLN A 38 19.08 23.10 23.24
N MET A 39 19.89 23.82 22.46
CA MET A 39 21.21 24.31 22.92
C MET A 39 21.07 25.29 24.08
N ILE A 40 20.06 26.17 24.06
CA ILE A 40 19.75 27.06 25.18
C ILE A 40 19.40 26.24 26.43
N THR A 41 18.54 25.23 26.31
CA THR A 41 18.22 24.33 27.42
C THR A 41 19.45 23.56 27.93
N ALA A 42 20.39 23.23 27.04
CA ALA A 42 21.65 22.58 27.38
C ALA A 42 22.69 23.54 28.01
N GLY A 43 22.39 24.84 28.12
CA GLY A 43 23.24 25.82 28.81
C GLY A 43 23.95 26.83 27.91
N MET A 44 23.56 26.96 26.64
CA MET A 44 24.11 28.00 25.76
C MET A 44 23.77 29.40 26.31
N PRO A 45 24.75 30.33 26.43
CA PRO A 45 24.53 31.66 26.99
C PRO A 45 23.47 32.47 26.24
N VAL A 46 22.56 33.10 26.99
CA VAL A 46 21.53 34.02 26.49
C VAL A 46 21.57 35.30 27.32
N ASP A 47 21.47 36.46 26.67
CA ASP A 47 21.38 37.74 27.38
C ASP A 47 20.04 37.89 28.12
N ARG A 48 19.97 38.81 29.10
CA ARG A 48 18.77 39.09 29.90
C ARG A 48 17.54 39.44 29.04
N ASP A 49 17.75 40.00 27.85
CA ASP A 49 16.70 40.36 26.89
C ASP A 49 16.30 39.20 25.95
N GLY A 50 16.79 37.98 26.19
CA GLY A 50 16.48 36.80 25.38
C GLY A 50 17.17 36.75 24.02
N LYS A 51 18.08 37.69 23.76
CA LYS A 51 18.90 37.75 22.54
C LYS A 51 20.23 37.00 22.73
N LEU A 52 20.82 36.58 21.62
CA LEU A 52 22.02 35.75 21.59
C LEU A 52 23.21 36.57 21.11
N ASP A 53 24.22 36.71 21.95
CA ASP A 53 25.54 37.20 21.55
C ASP A 53 26.24 36.13 20.70
N VAL A 54 26.43 36.42 19.41
CA VAL A 54 27.01 35.49 18.43
C VAL A 54 28.39 34.99 18.87
N ALA A 55 29.22 35.83 19.50
CA ALA A 55 30.58 35.46 19.89
C ALA A 55 30.55 34.42 21.01
N ARG A 56 29.75 34.68 22.06
CA ARG A 56 29.60 33.78 23.20
C ARG A 56 28.94 32.46 22.83
N CYS A 57 27.91 32.50 21.98
CA CYS A 57 27.24 31.28 21.54
C CYS A 57 28.14 30.41 20.66
N LYS A 58 28.97 31.01 19.78
CA LYS A 58 29.93 30.25 18.96
C LYS A 58 31.01 29.59 19.81
N LEU A 59 31.55 30.29 20.80
CA LEU A 59 32.52 29.74 21.76
C LEU A 59 31.92 28.54 22.52
N TRP A 60 30.70 28.69 23.02
CA TRP A 60 30.01 27.61 23.72
C TRP A 60 29.79 26.38 22.81
N ILE A 61 29.42 26.59 21.54
CA ILE A 61 29.25 25.51 20.56
C ILE A 61 30.56 24.76 20.34
N SER A 62 31.69 25.47 20.15
CA SER A 62 32.99 24.81 19.94
C SER A 62 33.46 24.01 21.16
N GLU A 63 33.08 24.43 22.36
CA GLU A 63 33.48 23.76 23.61
C GLU A 63 32.55 22.60 23.98
N ASN A 64 31.24 22.71 23.70
CA ASN A 64 30.22 21.82 24.24
C ASN A 64 29.56 20.90 23.20
N ILE A 65 29.73 21.16 21.90
CA ILE A 65 29.15 20.35 20.83
C ILE A 65 30.25 19.71 20.02
N ASN A 66 30.32 18.38 20.06
CA ASN A 66 31.16 17.61 19.17
C ASN A 66 30.41 17.37 17.84
N PRO A 67 30.83 18.01 16.72
CA PRO A 67 30.13 17.90 15.43
C PRO A 67 30.09 16.45 14.91
N THR A 68 31.08 15.63 15.28
CA THR A 68 31.22 14.24 14.84
C THR A 68 30.20 13.31 15.52
N ARG A 69 29.77 13.61 16.76
CA ARG A 69 28.74 12.81 17.47
C ARG A 69 27.33 13.00 16.89
N ALA A 70 27.03 14.19 16.37
CA ALA A 70 25.73 14.48 15.75
C ALA A 70 25.54 13.71 14.44
N ALA A 71 26.61 13.46 13.68
CA ALA A 71 26.59 12.62 12.50
C ALA A 71 26.44 11.12 12.84
N SER A 72 27.13 10.64 13.89
CA SER A 72 27.08 9.23 14.27
C SER A 72 25.72 8.76 14.80
N GLN A 73 24.93 9.65 15.42
CA GLN A 73 23.60 9.30 15.92
C GLN A 73 22.55 9.16 14.79
N ALA A 74 22.82 9.72 13.60
CA ALA A 74 22.03 9.50 12.39
C ALA A 74 22.38 8.20 11.66
N GLN A 75 23.54 7.60 11.93
CA GLN A 75 24.04 6.41 11.22
C GLN A 75 23.99 5.11 12.03
N GLY A 76 23.72 5.18 13.35
CA GLY A 76 23.85 4.04 14.26
C GLY A 76 22.66 3.08 14.36
N ALA A 77 21.54 3.31 13.65
CA ALA A 77 20.30 2.57 13.88
C ALA A 77 19.80 1.68 12.72
N THR A 78 20.42 1.64 11.53
CA THR A 78 19.60 1.29 10.35
C THR A 78 20.13 0.39 9.24
N LEU A 79 21.41 0.01 9.12
CA LEU A 79 21.83 -0.61 7.84
C LEU A 79 21.20 -2.00 7.55
N PHE A 80 21.26 -2.95 8.49
CA PHE A 80 20.77 -4.32 8.24
C PHE A 80 19.25 -4.50 8.47
N GLY A 81 18.66 -3.62 9.28
CA GLY A 81 17.21 -3.60 9.56
C GLY A 81 16.44 -2.96 8.42
N GLU A 82 16.89 -1.78 7.94
CA GLU A 82 16.21 -1.08 6.85
C GLU A 82 16.34 -1.81 5.51
N GLU A 83 17.47 -2.45 5.22
CA GLU A 83 17.66 -3.17 3.95
C GLU A 83 16.74 -4.40 3.87
N LYS A 84 16.65 -5.21 4.94
CA LYS A 84 15.69 -6.32 4.99
C LYS A 84 14.24 -5.84 4.93
N GLN A 85 13.93 -4.72 5.57
CA GLN A 85 12.59 -4.15 5.58
C GLN A 85 12.23 -3.53 4.22
N ALA A 86 13.19 -2.93 3.51
CA ALA A 86 13.04 -2.42 2.15
C ALA A 86 12.88 -3.54 1.12
N ILE A 87 13.66 -4.63 1.23
CA ILE A 87 13.50 -5.83 0.38
C ILE A 87 12.11 -6.44 0.61
N SER A 88 11.69 -6.59 1.86
CA SER A 88 10.36 -7.10 2.22
C SER A 88 9.23 -6.21 1.66
N LEU A 89 9.34 -4.88 1.82
CA LEU A 89 8.36 -3.94 1.29
C LEU A 89 8.29 -3.96 -0.25
N THR A 90 9.44 -4.16 -0.91
CA THR A 90 9.50 -4.26 -2.38
C THR A 90 8.86 -5.57 -2.85
N ALA A 91 9.09 -6.68 -2.15
CA ALA A 91 8.48 -7.96 -2.44
C ALA A 91 6.95 -7.92 -2.26
N GLU A 92 6.46 -7.33 -1.17
CA GLU A 92 5.02 -7.17 -0.94
C GLU A 92 4.37 -6.24 -1.98
N ARG A 93 5.06 -5.15 -2.38
CA ARG A 93 4.59 -4.28 -3.48
C ARG A 93 4.52 -5.01 -4.82
N ALA A 94 5.51 -5.85 -5.13
CA ALA A 94 5.50 -6.67 -6.35
C ALA A 94 4.34 -7.67 -6.34
N ARG A 95 4.06 -8.29 -5.18
CA ARG A 95 2.92 -9.20 -5.01
C ARG A 95 1.58 -8.48 -5.19
N LEU A 96 1.44 -7.29 -4.60
CA LEU A 96 0.24 -6.46 -4.76
C LEU A 96 0.06 -6.02 -6.22
N ALA A 97 1.13 -5.57 -6.88
CA ALA A 97 1.10 -5.15 -8.28
C ALA A 97 0.70 -6.30 -9.20
N LYS A 98 1.18 -7.52 -8.93
CA LYS A 98 0.74 -8.73 -9.64
C LYS A 98 -0.75 -9.00 -9.43
N ALA A 99 -1.23 -9.01 -8.19
CA ALA A 99 -2.64 -9.22 -7.90
C ALA A 99 -3.55 -8.16 -8.55
N GLN A 100 -3.09 -6.90 -8.62
CA GLN A 100 -3.78 -5.83 -9.34
C GLN A 100 -3.80 -6.05 -10.85
N ALA A 101 -2.69 -6.49 -11.43
CA ALA A 101 -2.60 -6.83 -12.86
C ALA A 101 -3.58 -7.96 -13.21
N ASP A 102 -3.59 -9.04 -12.42
CA ASP A 102 -4.50 -10.18 -12.61
C ASP A 102 -5.98 -9.73 -12.52
N ALA A 103 -6.31 -8.85 -11.57
CA ALA A 103 -7.66 -8.31 -11.44
C ALA A 103 -8.08 -7.45 -12.65
N VAL A 104 -7.16 -6.64 -13.17
CA VAL A 104 -7.39 -5.84 -14.39
C VAL A 104 -7.56 -6.74 -15.61
N GLU A 105 -6.76 -7.81 -15.71
CA GLU A 105 -6.86 -8.79 -16.79
C GLU A 105 -8.21 -9.50 -16.79
N LEU A 106 -8.68 -9.99 -15.64
CA LEU A 106 -10.00 -10.60 -15.49
C LEU A 106 -11.13 -9.63 -15.87
N LYS A 107 -11.02 -8.36 -15.46
CA LYS A 107 -11.98 -7.32 -15.82
C LYS A 107 -11.98 -7.07 -17.34
N ASN A 108 -10.80 -6.99 -17.95
CA ASN A 108 -10.66 -6.80 -19.39
C ASN A 108 -11.24 -8.00 -20.17
N ALA A 109 -10.94 -9.23 -19.76
CA ALA A 109 -11.49 -10.44 -20.37
C ALA A 109 -13.02 -10.50 -20.26
N THR A 110 -13.57 -10.10 -19.11
CA THR A 110 -15.03 -9.98 -18.93
C THR A 110 -15.64 -8.92 -19.85
N MET A 111 -15.01 -7.74 -19.96
CA MET A 111 -15.45 -6.65 -20.85
C MET A 111 -15.38 -7.05 -22.32
N ARG A 112 -14.38 -7.86 -22.72
CA ARG A 112 -14.26 -8.45 -24.05
C ARG A 112 -15.22 -9.61 -24.30
N ARG A 113 -16.00 -10.03 -23.28
CA ARG A 113 -16.92 -11.17 -23.32
C ARG A 113 -16.22 -12.51 -23.56
N GLU A 114 -14.97 -12.64 -23.11
CA GLU A 114 -14.22 -13.90 -23.15
C GLU A 114 -14.57 -14.81 -21.97
N LEU A 115 -15.11 -14.22 -20.88
CA LEU A 115 -15.53 -14.92 -19.68
C LEU A 115 -17.03 -14.74 -19.47
N VAL A 116 -17.70 -15.81 -19.08
CA VAL A 116 -19.11 -15.82 -18.67
C VAL A 116 -19.23 -16.29 -17.22
N PRO A 117 -20.15 -15.72 -16.41
CA PRO A 117 -20.37 -16.19 -15.04
C PRO A 117 -20.90 -17.62 -15.06
N ALA A 118 -20.19 -18.55 -14.43
CA ALA A 118 -20.59 -19.96 -14.40
C ALA A 118 -22.00 -20.17 -13.80
N SER A 119 -22.35 -19.41 -12.76
CA SER A 119 -23.68 -19.47 -12.14
C SER A 119 -24.81 -19.02 -13.06
N GLU A 120 -24.55 -18.08 -13.97
CA GLU A 120 -25.53 -17.64 -14.95
C GLU A 120 -25.72 -18.69 -16.04
N VAL A 121 -24.62 -19.27 -16.52
CA VAL A 121 -24.63 -20.39 -17.47
C VAL A 121 -25.42 -21.56 -16.90
N GLU A 122 -25.08 -21.99 -15.67
CA GLU A 122 -25.76 -23.09 -14.99
C GLU A 122 -27.26 -22.85 -14.82
N ARG A 123 -27.65 -21.65 -14.40
CA ARG A 123 -29.06 -21.27 -14.25
C ARG A 123 -29.81 -21.30 -15.57
N LEU A 124 -29.23 -20.73 -16.63
CA LEU A 124 -29.84 -20.72 -17.97
C LEU A 124 -30.01 -22.13 -18.50
N TRP A 125 -28.94 -22.93 -18.51
CA TRP A 125 -28.99 -24.31 -19.00
C TRP A 125 -29.96 -25.17 -18.19
N SER A 126 -29.96 -25.04 -16.87
CA SER A 126 -30.92 -25.74 -16.01
C SER A 126 -32.37 -25.35 -16.35
N GLY A 127 -32.63 -24.06 -16.62
CA GLY A 127 -33.93 -23.57 -17.08
C GLY A 127 -34.35 -24.21 -18.40
N GLU A 128 -33.49 -24.16 -19.42
CA GLU A 128 -33.75 -24.74 -20.74
C GLU A 128 -34.00 -26.26 -20.67
N TRP A 129 -33.19 -27.00 -19.88
CA TRP A 129 -33.36 -28.44 -19.69
C TRP A 129 -34.68 -28.79 -18.98
N MET A 130 -35.06 -28.01 -17.95
CA MET A 130 -36.36 -28.20 -17.28
C MET A 130 -37.53 -27.95 -18.25
N GLN A 131 -37.44 -26.92 -19.10
CA GLN A 131 -38.48 -26.61 -20.08
C GLN A 131 -38.57 -27.70 -21.17
N LEU A 132 -37.43 -28.19 -21.65
CA LEU A 132 -37.38 -29.29 -22.61
C LEU A 132 -38.01 -30.55 -22.01
N ARG A 133 -37.60 -30.96 -20.80
CA ARG A 133 -38.17 -32.11 -20.10
C ARG A 133 -39.69 -31.98 -19.94
N SER A 134 -40.18 -30.82 -19.50
CA SER A 134 -41.61 -30.55 -19.37
C SER A 134 -42.34 -30.70 -20.73
N SER A 135 -41.75 -30.17 -21.80
CA SER A 135 -42.30 -30.25 -23.14
C SER A 135 -42.38 -31.69 -23.66
N VAL A 136 -41.34 -32.49 -23.44
CA VAL A 136 -41.31 -33.92 -23.81
C VAL A 136 -42.37 -34.70 -23.03
N LEU A 137 -42.48 -34.49 -21.72
CA LEU A 137 -43.48 -35.16 -20.88
C LEU A 137 -44.93 -34.74 -21.19
N ALA A 138 -45.13 -33.62 -21.89
CA ALA A 138 -46.44 -33.19 -22.38
C ALA A 138 -46.86 -33.87 -23.69
N VAL A 139 -45.94 -34.51 -24.42
CA VAL A 139 -46.19 -35.13 -25.73
C VAL A 139 -47.34 -36.15 -25.69
N PRO A 140 -47.42 -37.10 -24.73
CA PRO A 140 -48.49 -38.10 -24.72
C PRO A 140 -49.90 -37.49 -24.66
N SER A 141 -50.07 -36.42 -23.88
CA SER A 141 -51.35 -35.69 -23.79
C SER A 141 -51.69 -35.00 -25.11
N ARG A 142 -50.71 -34.40 -25.78
CA ARG A 142 -50.89 -33.77 -27.10
C ARG A 142 -51.22 -34.80 -28.18
N LEU A 143 -50.57 -35.96 -28.16
CA LEU A 143 -50.84 -37.05 -29.11
C LEU A 143 -52.27 -37.59 -28.96
N ARG A 144 -52.78 -37.76 -27.74
CA ARG A 144 -54.20 -38.12 -27.51
C ARG A 144 -55.18 -37.14 -28.14
N GLN A 145 -54.84 -35.85 -28.17
CA GLN A 145 -55.70 -34.82 -28.77
C GLN A 145 -55.59 -34.78 -30.29
N LEU A 146 -54.38 -34.96 -30.84
CA LEU A 146 -54.12 -34.86 -32.28
C LEU A 146 -54.46 -36.13 -33.06
N LEU A 147 -54.32 -37.29 -32.42
CA LEU A 147 -54.44 -38.61 -33.04
C LEU A 147 -55.47 -39.47 -32.27
N PRO A 148 -56.78 -39.18 -32.39
CA PRO A 148 -57.83 -39.86 -31.61
C PRO A 148 -58.01 -41.34 -31.97
N HIS A 149 -57.36 -41.82 -33.04
CA HIS A 149 -57.37 -43.23 -33.44
C HIS A 149 -56.30 -44.07 -32.74
N LEU A 150 -55.33 -43.45 -32.06
CA LEU A 150 -54.36 -44.19 -31.24
C LEU A 150 -55.04 -44.78 -30.01
N THR A 151 -54.67 -46.01 -29.67
CA THR A 151 -55.18 -46.69 -28.48
C THR A 151 -54.53 -46.12 -27.21
N VAL A 152 -55.08 -46.48 -26.05
CA VAL A 152 -54.48 -46.10 -24.76
C VAL A 152 -53.10 -46.74 -24.62
N GLU A 153 -53.00 -48.01 -25.02
CA GLU A 153 -51.79 -48.81 -25.01
C GLU A 153 -50.68 -48.20 -25.88
N ASP A 154 -51.01 -47.70 -27.08
CA ASP A 154 -50.04 -47.01 -27.95
C ASP A 154 -49.46 -45.77 -27.28
N ILE A 155 -50.31 -44.97 -26.62
CA ILE A 155 -49.88 -43.75 -25.93
C ILE A 155 -49.02 -44.08 -24.70
N GLU A 156 -49.38 -45.13 -23.96
CA GLU A 156 -48.59 -45.59 -22.81
C GLU A 156 -47.21 -46.12 -23.24
N ALA A 157 -47.13 -46.83 -24.36
CA ALA A 157 -45.85 -47.27 -24.92
C ALA A 157 -44.96 -46.07 -25.28
N ILE A 158 -45.52 -45.03 -25.91
CA ILE A 158 -44.79 -43.80 -26.24
C ILE A 158 -44.35 -43.05 -24.98
N ASP A 159 -45.22 -42.87 -23.98
CA ASP A 159 -44.85 -42.22 -22.71
C ASP A 159 -43.73 -42.98 -22.00
N GLY A 160 -43.81 -44.31 -21.97
CA GLY A 160 -42.77 -45.18 -21.41
C GLY A 160 -41.42 -45.02 -22.12
N GLU A 161 -41.42 -44.98 -23.45
CA GLU A 161 -40.19 -44.77 -24.24
C GLU A 161 -39.57 -43.39 -23.98
N LEU A 162 -40.38 -42.32 -24.02
CA LEU A 162 -39.92 -40.96 -23.77
C LEU A 162 -39.30 -40.81 -22.37
N ARG A 163 -39.91 -41.43 -21.34
CA ARG A 163 -39.37 -41.42 -19.98
C ARG A 163 -38.07 -42.22 -19.88
N ARG A 164 -37.96 -43.34 -20.59
CA ARG A 164 -36.72 -44.12 -20.62
C ARG A 164 -35.60 -43.31 -21.23
N MET A 165 -35.82 -42.72 -22.40
CA MET A 165 -34.85 -41.84 -23.07
C MET A 165 -34.42 -40.66 -22.18
N LEU A 166 -35.37 -40.01 -21.49
CA LEU A 166 -35.05 -38.93 -20.54
C LEU A 166 -34.23 -39.42 -19.34
N THR A 167 -34.44 -40.67 -18.90
CA THR A 167 -33.72 -41.28 -17.77
C THR A 167 -32.30 -41.67 -18.18
N GLU A 168 -32.15 -42.30 -19.35
CA GLU A 168 -30.84 -42.62 -19.94
C GLU A 168 -30.01 -41.36 -20.13
N PHE A 169 -30.59 -40.32 -20.74
CA PHE A 169 -29.91 -39.04 -20.93
C PHE A 169 -29.49 -38.38 -19.61
N GLY A 170 -30.29 -38.52 -18.55
CA GLY A 170 -29.96 -37.97 -17.23
C GLY A 170 -28.89 -38.76 -16.46
N ASN A 171 -28.64 -40.02 -16.82
CA ASN A 171 -27.68 -40.89 -16.15
C ASN A 171 -26.30 -40.93 -16.85
N ASP A 172 -26.24 -40.59 -18.14
CA ASP A 172 -25.02 -40.60 -18.96
C ASP A 172 -24.30 -39.22 -19.01
N GLN A 173 -24.62 -38.30 -18.09
CA GLN A 173 -23.99 -36.98 -17.94
C GLN A 173 -23.13 -36.88 -16.68
#